data_AF-A0A9D4YUS7-F1
#
_entry.id   AF-A0A9D4YUS7-F1
#
_cell.length_a   1.000
_cell.length_b   1.000
_cell.length_c   1.000
_cell.angle_alpha   90.00
_cell.angle_beta   90.00
_cell.angle_gamma   90.00
#
_symmetry.space_group_name_H-M   'P 1'
#
loop_
_entity.id
_entity.type
_entity.pdbx_description
1 polymer ?
#
loop_
_entity_poly.entity_id
_entity_poly.type
_entity_poly.pdbx_seq_one_letter_code
_entity_poly.pdbx_strand_id
1 'polypeptide(L)'
;MTHCQQPRASSSGRSPAPTALRHCRRQPRLSPARAASGPQQHPEEGDMPQGDSGLQDSLIKQLQFEIGKKRVDEFVEEEAEGLRSKAEAAKEELDKLADLQTLRAEVAFNSALADINREADEFAEKLRKSREEREAAEREQEQWEDEVAVSRSQGQFFQSLYQTKKKRPVGMSAEQLQERADKVKQPAKSELTSWVRYYLYGFLAFVLIAEVLTDLQSDAPSALQDVLYTLLVVVLGVTAYSERKALR
;
A
#
# COMPACT_ATOMS: atom_id res chain seq x y z
N MET A 1 12.44 7.94 50.39
CA MET A 1 11.68 6.74 49.97
C MET A 1 11.74 6.68 48.45
N THR A 2 12.91 6.55 47.83
CA THR A 2 13.72 5.33 47.57
C THR A 2 12.96 4.16 46.96
N HIS A 3 13.34 3.87 45.69
CA HIS A 3 13.24 2.62 44.91
C HIS A 3 11.82 2.08 44.61
N CYS A 4 11.49 1.68 43.37
CA CYS A 4 12.13 0.56 42.70
C CYS A 4 11.79 0.53 41.19
N GLN A 5 12.84 0.47 40.38
CA GLN A 5 12.81 -0.03 39.00
C GLN A 5 12.49 -1.54 39.01
N GLN A 6 11.79 -2.00 37.97
CA GLN A 6 11.89 -3.38 37.51
C GLN A 6 12.29 -3.39 36.03
N PRO A 7 13.43 -4.01 35.71
CA PRO A 7 13.66 -4.61 34.39
C PRO A 7 13.74 -6.14 34.54
N ARG A 8 13.34 -6.88 33.49
CA ARG A 8 14.12 -7.96 32.82
C ARG A 8 13.26 -9.07 32.18
N ALA A 9 13.94 -9.69 31.21
CA ALA A 9 13.83 -11.05 30.65
C ALA A 9 12.86 -11.19 29.47
N SER A 10 13.29 -11.40 28.23
CA SER A 10 14.19 -12.44 27.66
C SER A 10 13.57 -13.85 27.68
N SER A 11 13.04 -14.29 26.54
CA SER A 11 13.01 -15.68 26.05
C SER A 11 12.89 -15.57 24.51
N SER A 12 13.81 -16.04 23.65
CA SER A 12 14.54 -17.29 23.47
C SER A 12 13.69 -18.45 22.92
N GLY A 13 13.95 -18.77 21.64
CA GLY A 13 13.64 -20.07 21.01
C GLY A 13 12.32 -20.09 20.22
N ARG A 14 12.17 -20.78 19.10
CA ARG A 14 13.03 -21.66 18.30
C ARG A 14 12.33 -21.80 16.94
N SER A 15 13.05 -21.66 15.83
CA SER A 15 12.64 -22.28 14.56
C SER A 15 12.80 -23.79 14.65
N PRO A 16 11.96 -24.55 13.93
CA PRO A 16 12.54 -25.51 12.98
C PRO A 16 11.81 -25.56 11.63
N ALA A 17 12.61 -25.61 10.57
CA ALA A 17 12.29 -26.21 9.27
C ALA A 17 13.25 -27.41 9.07
N PRO A 18 13.18 -28.18 7.97
CA PRO A 18 12.03 -28.79 7.29
C PRO A 18 12.16 -30.33 7.29
N THR A 19 11.04 -31.05 7.22
CA THR A 19 11.06 -32.52 7.11
C THR A 19 10.99 -32.95 5.64
N ALA A 20 12.13 -33.41 5.13
CA ALA A 20 12.22 -34.15 3.89
C ALA A 20 11.75 -35.61 4.10
N LEU A 21 10.85 -36.10 3.25
CA LEU A 21 10.63 -37.53 3.09
C LEU A 21 10.67 -37.91 1.60
N ARG A 22 11.72 -38.67 1.29
CA ARG A 22 12.00 -39.39 0.05
C ARG A 22 11.01 -40.53 -0.12
N HIS A 23 10.45 -40.67 -1.31
CA HIS A 23 9.95 -41.97 -1.77
C HIS A 23 10.39 -42.26 -3.20
N CYS A 24 11.40 -43.14 -3.31
CA CYS A 24 11.74 -43.87 -4.52
C CYS A 24 10.86 -45.13 -4.61
N ARG A 25 10.12 -45.33 -5.71
CA ARG A 25 9.50 -46.60 -6.11
C ARG A 25 10.04 -46.95 -7.50
N ARG A 26 11.03 -47.85 -7.57
CA ARG A 26 10.90 -49.28 -7.91
C ARG A 26 10.50 -49.54 -9.37
N GLN A 27 11.52 -49.74 -10.20
CA GLN A 27 11.43 -50.52 -11.44
C GLN A 27 11.34 -52.03 -11.12
N PRO A 28 10.62 -52.83 -11.93
CA PRO A 28 10.84 -54.26 -12.00
C PRO A 28 11.78 -54.59 -13.18
N ARG A 29 12.96 -55.12 -12.86
CA ARG A 29 13.77 -55.96 -13.75
C ARG A 29 13.19 -57.37 -13.71
N LEU A 30 12.86 -57.95 -14.87
CA LEU A 30 12.60 -59.38 -15.02
C LEU A 30 13.28 -59.91 -16.28
N SER A 31 14.37 -60.64 -16.06
CA SER A 31 14.89 -61.76 -16.86
C SER A 31 15.56 -62.71 -15.85
N PRO A 32 15.86 -64.00 -16.14
CA PRO A 32 15.61 -64.80 -17.34
C PRO A 32 14.95 -66.18 -17.04
N ALA A 33 14.41 -66.86 -18.05
CA ALA A 33 14.16 -68.30 -17.98
C ALA A 33 14.73 -68.98 -19.22
N ARG A 34 15.75 -69.79 -18.96
CA ARG A 34 16.51 -70.67 -19.84
C ARG A 34 15.82 -72.03 -19.84
N ALA A 35 15.45 -72.55 -21.01
CA ALA A 35 15.12 -73.96 -21.21
C ALA A 35 15.78 -74.43 -22.51
N ALA A 36 16.33 -75.64 -22.46
CA ALA A 36 17.29 -76.15 -23.40
C ALA A 36 16.69 -77.12 -24.43
N SER A 37 17.40 -77.20 -25.56
CA SER A 37 17.72 -78.37 -26.39
C SER A 37 16.65 -79.05 -27.25
N GLY A 38 16.96 -79.10 -28.56
CA GLY A 38 16.59 -80.17 -29.50
C GLY A 38 16.71 -79.72 -30.96
N PRO A 39 17.67 -80.22 -31.78
CA PRO A 39 17.80 -79.84 -33.18
C PRO A 39 17.05 -80.82 -34.08
N GLN A 40 16.29 -80.31 -35.07
CA GLN A 40 15.94 -81.05 -36.28
C GLN A 40 15.97 -80.11 -37.50
N GLN A 41 16.90 -80.41 -38.40
CA GLN A 41 16.89 -80.09 -39.84
C GLN A 41 15.88 -81.08 -40.48
N HIS A 42 15.17 -80.89 -41.59
CA HIS A 42 15.19 -80.01 -42.77
C HIS A 42 13.84 -80.28 -43.52
N PRO A 43 13.70 -79.91 -44.80
CA PRO A 43 12.93 -78.80 -45.37
C PRO A 43 11.43 -79.12 -45.55
N GLU A 44 10.65 -78.21 -46.15
CA GLU A 44 9.73 -78.48 -47.28
C GLU A 44 9.09 -77.13 -47.67
N GLU A 45 9.21 -76.81 -48.95
CA GLU A 45 8.74 -75.61 -49.59
C GLU A 45 7.21 -75.63 -49.70
N GLY A 46 6.58 -74.49 -49.41
CA GLY A 46 5.15 -74.28 -49.62
C GLY A 46 4.92 -72.82 -50.01
N ASP A 47 4.80 -72.59 -51.31
CA ASP A 47 4.53 -71.29 -51.94
C ASP A 47 3.31 -70.59 -51.29
N MET A 48 3.60 -69.60 -50.45
CA MET A 48 2.68 -68.53 -50.10
C MET A 48 3.08 -67.29 -50.90
N PRO A 49 2.13 -66.49 -51.41
CA PRO A 49 2.44 -65.33 -52.24
C PRO A 49 3.34 -64.38 -51.45
N GLN A 50 4.61 -64.35 -51.82
CA GLN A 50 5.66 -63.64 -51.11
C GLN A 50 5.49 -62.14 -51.38
N GLY A 51 4.67 -61.49 -50.57
CA GLY A 51 4.55 -60.04 -50.55
C GLY A 51 5.90 -59.42 -50.17
N ASP A 52 6.27 -58.33 -50.83
CA ASP A 52 7.55 -57.64 -50.63
C ASP A 52 7.83 -57.38 -49.15
N SER A 53 8.87 -58.03 -48.60
CA SER A 53 9.22 -57.96 -47.19
C SER A 53 9.63 -56.55 -46.76
N GLY A 54 10.18 -55.75 -47.69
CA GLY A 54 10.52 -54.35 -47.42
C GLY A 54 9.29 -53.47 -47.24
N LEU A 55 8.21 -53.75 -47.98
CA LEU A 55 6.93 -53.06 -47.86
C LEU A 55 6.26 -53.38 -46.52
N GLN A 56 6.29 -54.65 -46.10
CA GLN A 56 5.73 -55.07 -44.80
C GLN A 56 6.46 -54.44 -43.62
N ASP A 57 7.80 -54.39 -43.65
CA ASP A 57 8.59 -53.74 -42.61
C ASP A 57 8.33 -52.22 -42.55
N SER A 58 8.14 -51.57 -43.70
CA SER A 58 7.79 -50.14 -43.76
C SER A 58 6.41 -49.86 -43.15
N LEU A 59 5.43 -50.73 -43.43
CA LEU A 59 4.07 -50.62 -42.92
C LEU A 59 4.03 -50.85 -41.41
N ILE A 60 4.80 -51.81 -40.89
CA ILE A 60 4.94 -52.05 -39.45
C ILE A 60 5.55 -50.83 -38.75
N LYS A 61 6.60 -50.23 -39.32
CA LYS A 61 7.21 -49.00 -38.78
C LYS A 61 6.23 -47.84 -38.77
N GLN A 62 5.45 -47.66 -39.84
CA GLN A 62 4.44 -46.62 -39.90
C GLN A 62 3.32 -46.86 -38.88
N LEU A 63 2.85 -48.10 -38.74
CA LEU A 63 1.83 -48.46 -37.75
C LEU A 63 2.33 -48.23 -36.32
N GLN A 64 3.58 -48.61 -36.02
CA GLN A 64 4.20 -48.34 -34.72
C GLN A 64 4.35 -46.83 -34.46
N PHE A 65 4.68 -46.05 -35.48
CA PHE A 65 4.76 -44.59 -35.37
C PHE A 65 3.38 -43.97 -35.11
N GLU A 66 2.34 -44.41 -35.82
CA GLU A 66 0.96 -43.93 -35.61
C GLU A 66 0.44 -44.30 -34.21
N ILE A 67 0.75 -45.51 -33.72
CA ILE A 67 0.42 -45.93 -32.35
C ILE A 67 1.18 -45.09 -31.32
N GLY A 68 2.47 -44.84 -31.56
CA GLY A 68 3.31 -44.01 -30.70
C GLY A 68 2.79 -42.56 -30.64
N LYS A 69 2.38 -42.02 -31.79
CA LYS A 69 1.78 -40.68 -31.87
C LYS A 69 0.48 -40.60 -31.07
N LYS A 70 -0.45 -41.53 -31.27
CA LYS A 70 -1.71 -41.56 -30.52
C LYS A 70 -1.50 -41.61 -29.01
N ARG A 71 -0.51 -42.39 -28.54
CA ARG A 71 -0.17 -42.46 -27.11
C ARG A 71 0.38 -41.14 -26.56
N VAL A 72 1.19 -40.43 -27.34
CA VAL A 72 1.71 -39.12 -26.93
C VAL A 72 0.60 -38.08 -26.94
N ASP A 73 -0.25 -38.09 -27.97
CA ASP A 73 -1.39 -37.17 -28.06
C ASP A 73 -2.33 -37.37 -26.85
N GLU A 74 -2.65 -38.62 -26.47
CA GLU A 74 -3.47 -38.94 -25.29
C GLU A 74 -2.81 -38.49 -23.97
N PHE A 75 -1.50 -38.69 -23.81
CA PHE A 75 -0.78 -38.23 -22.61
C PHE A 75 -0.74 -36.70 -22.50
N VAL A 76 -0.58 -36.01 -23.64
CA VAL A 76 -0.59 -34.54 -23.67
C VAL A 76 -1.99 -34.01 -23.36
N GLU A 77 -3.05 -34.67 -23.86
CA GLU A 77 -4.43 -34.30 -23.55
C GLU A 77 -4.75 -34.49 -22.06
N GLU A 78 -4.36 -35.62 -21.44
CA GLU A 78 -4.52 -35.86 -20.01
C GLU A 78 -3.76 -34.83 -19.15
N GLU A 79 -2.50 -34.52 -19.49
CA GLU A 79 -1.74 -33.49 -18.78
C GLU A 79 -2.33 -32.09 -18.97
N ALA A 80 -2.85 -31.78 -20.17
CA ALA A 80 -3.51 -30.50 -20.44
C ALA A 80 -4.80 -30.34 -19.62
N GLU A 81 -5.64 -31.38 -19.54
CA GLU A 81 -6.82 -31.39 -18.67
C GLU A 81 -6.45 -31.31 -17.18
N GLY A 82 -5.39 -32.00 -16.77
CA GLY A 82 -4.84 -31.93 -15.41
C GLY A 82 -4.33 -30.54 -15.04
N LEU A 83 -3.68 -29.83 -15.97
CA LEU A 83 -3.25 -28.45 -15.77
C LEU A 83 -4.44 -27.48 -15.77
N ARG A 84 -5.44 -27.72 -16.62
CA ARG A 84 -6.64 -26.90 -16.69
C ARG A 84 -7.44 -26.97 -15.38
N SER A 85 -7.66 -28.16 -14.84
CA SER A 85 -8.36 -28.33 -13.55
C SER A 85 -7.62 -27.69 -12.39
N LYS A 86 -6.28 -27.78 -12.35
CA LYS A 86 -5.46 -27.08 -11.36
C LYS A 86 -5.54 -25.56 -11.50
N ALA A 87 -5.55 -25.05 -12.73
CA ALA A 87 -5.68 -23.62 -12.99
C ALA A 87 -7.06 -23.09 -12.57
N GLU A 88 -8.13 -23.83 -12.86
CA GLU A 88 -9.49 -23.47 -12.43
C GLU A 88 -9.64 -23.50 -10.91
N ALA A 89 -9.10 -24.52 -10.23
CA ALA A 89 -9.09 -24.60 -8.77
C ALA A 89 -8.27 -23.45 -8.13
N ALA A 90 -7.08 -23.16 -8.67
CA ALA A 90 -6.26 -22.06 -8.19
C ALA A 90 -6.95 -20.70 -8.38
N LYS A 91 -7.66 -20.51 -9.50
CA LYS A 91 -8.46 -19.31 -9.74
C LYS A 91 -9.57 -19.15 -8.71
N GLU A 92 -10.31 -20.23 -8.41
CA GLU A 92 -11.38 -20.20 -7.41
C GLU A 92 -10.84 -19.89 -6.00
N GLU A 93 -9.68 -20.44 -5.63
CA GLU A 93 -9.03 -20.13 -4.36
C GLU A 93 -8.56 -18.66 -4.28
N LEU A 94 -8.02 -18.12 -5.38
CA LEU A 94 -7.62 -16.72 -5.46
C LEU A 94 -8.83 -15.77 -5.38
N ASP A 95 -9.93 -16.08 -6.07
CA ASP A 95 -11.15 -15.29 -6.03
C ASP A 95 -11.72 -15.26 -4.60
N LYS A 96 -11.78 -16.41 -3.91
CA LYS A 96 -12.18 -16.49 -2.49
C LYS A 96 -11.27 -15.68 -1.57
N LEU A 97 -9.96 -15.71 -1.81
CA LEU A 97 -9.01 -14.95 -1.01
C LEU A 97 -9.18 -13.44 -1.24
N ALA A 98 -9.42 -13.02 -2.49
CA ALA A 98 -9.69 -11.63 -2.84
C ALA A 98 -10.97 -11.12 -2.17
N ASP A 99 -12.03 -11.92 -2.16
CA ASP A 99 -13.29 -11.58 -1.48
C ASP A 99 -13.08 -11.45 0.03
N LEU A 100 -12.36 -12.39 0.66
CA LEU A 100 -12.04 -12.31 2.09
C LEU A 100 -11.19 -11.10 2.45
N GLN A 101 -10.23 -10.73 1.60
CA GLN A 101 -9.41 -9.53 1.80
C GLN A 101 -10.26 -8.27 1.68
N THR A 102 -11.17 -8.21 0.70
CA THR A 102 -12.09 -7.09 0.50
C THR A 102 -13.01 -6.92 1.71
N LEU A 103 -13.65 -7.99 2.17
CA LEU A 103 -14.51 -7.97 3.36
C LEU A 103 -13.74 -7.54 4.61
N ARG A 104 -12.52 -8.05 4.80
CA ARG A 104 -11.67 -7.65 5.95
C ARG A 104 -11.32 -6.16 5.88
N ALA A 105 -10.99 -5.66 4.69
CA ALA A 105 -10.67 -4.26 4.49
C ALA A 105 -11.90 -3.37 4.75
N GLU A 106 -13.07 -3.74 4.27
CA GLU A 106 -14.33 -3.01 4.51
C GLU A 106 -14.70 -2.97 5.99
N VAL A 107 -14.58 -4.09 6.71
CA VAL A 107 -14.84 -4.12 8.16
C VAL A 107 -13.85 -3.24 8.93
N ALA A 108 -12.56 -3.35 8.62
CA ALA A 108 -11.54 -2.51 9.25
C ALA A 108 -11.79 -1.02 8.98
N PHE A 109 -12.10 -0.67 7.73
CA PHE A 109 -12.39 0.70 7.34
C PHE A 109 -13.64 1.24 8.04
N ASN A 110 -14.73 0.48 8.06
CA ASN A 110 -15.97 0.87 8.75
C ASN A 110 -15.75 1.05 10.25
N SER A 111 -14.94 0.19 10.88
CA SER A 111 -14.59 0.36 12.29
C SER A 111 -13.78 1.62 12.55
N ALA A 112 -12.76 1.90 11.72
CA ALA A 112 -11.95 3.10 11.84
C ALA A 112 -12.78 4.37 11.61
N LEU A 113 -13.70 4.34 10.64
CA LEU A 113 -14.59 5.48 10.38
C LEU A 113 -15.56 5.73 11.54
N ALA A 114 -16.07 4.66 12.17
CA ALA A 114 -16.91 4.77 13.35
C ALA A 114 -16.14 5.39 14.55
N ASP A 115 -14.88 4.99 14.75
CA ASP A 115 -14.02 5.56 15.78
C ASP A 115 -13.72 7.04 15.53
N ILE A 116 -13.41 7.41 14.28
CA ILE A 116 -13.18 8.81 13.89
C ILE A 116 -14.44 9.66 14.11
N ASN A 117 -15.62 9.16 13.73
CA ASN A 117 -16.87 9.88 13.95
C ASN A 117 -17.16 10.09 15.44
N ARG A 118 -16.91 9.05 16.25
CA ARG A 118 -17.04 9.15 17.71
C ARG A 118 -16.10 10.23 18.28
N GLU A 119 -14.83 10.24 17.86
CA GLU A 119 -13.86 11.22 18.33
C GLU A 119 -14.23 12.64 17.86
N ALA A 120 -14.72 12.78 16.63
CA ALA A 120 -15.21 14.05 16.08
C ALA A 120 -16.40 14.61 16.87
N ASP A 121 -17.36 13.76 17.26
CA ASP A 121 -18.48 14.14 18.11
C ASP A 121 -18.01 14.59 19.50
N GLU A 122 -17.09 13.85 20.12
CA GLU A 122 -16.48 14.24 21.40
C GLU A 122 -15.74 15.59 21.32
N PHE A 123 -15.05 15.86 20.21
CA PHE A 123 -14.43 17.17 19.98
C PHE A 123 -15.46 18.28 19.76
N ALA A 124 -16.55 18.00 19.04
CA ALA A 124 -17.63 18.95 18.83
C ALA A 124 -18.28 19.33 20.17
N GLU A 125 -18.55 18.35 21.03
CA GLU A 125 -19.07 18.59 22.39
C GLU A 125 -18.09 19.39 23.25
N LYS A 126 -16.80 19.04 23.25
CA LYS A 126 -15.76 19.79 23.97
C LYS A 126 -15.67 21.24 23.50
N LEU A 127 -15.75 21.49 22.20
CA LEU A 127 -15.73 22.83 21.64
C LEU A 127 -16.97 23.63 22.01
N ARG A 128 -18.16 23.01 21.99
CA ARG A 128 -19.41 23.66 22.43
C ARG A 128 -19.34 24.04 23.90
N LYS A 129 -18.94 23.10 24.76
CA LYS A 129 -18.76 23.34 26.18
C LYS A 129 -17.73 24.45 26.45
N SER A 130 -16.59 24.44 25.76
CA SER A 130 -15.57 25.47 25.90
C SER A 130 -16.07 26.86 25.48
N ARG A 131 -16.92 26.95 24.45
CA ARG A 131 -17.55 28.23 24.07
C ARG A 131 -18.53 28.72 25.13
N GLU A 132 -19.40 27.84 25.62
CA GLU A 132 -20.36 28.16 26.68
C GLU A 132 -19.66 28.62 27.97
N GLU A 133 -18.59 27.93 28.37
CA GLU A 133 -17.76 28.30 29.52
C GLU A 133 -17.10 29.67 29.32
N ARG A 134 -16.60 29.97 28.11
CA ARG A 134 -16.02 31.29 27.80
C ARG A 134 -17.06 32.40 27.80
N GLU A 135 -18.25 32.15 27.26
CA GLU A 135 -19.35 33.12 27.26
C GLU A 135 -19.87 33.38 28.69
N ALA A 136 -19.93 32.34 29.53
CA ALA A 136 -20.27 32.49 30.93
C ALA A 136 -19.20 33.29 31.69
N ALA A 137 -17.93 32.96 31.51
CA ALA A 137 -16.81 33.69 32.13
C ALA A 137 -16.76 35.15 31.66
N GLU A 138 -17.05 35.44 30.39
CA GLU A 138 -17.10 36.81 29.89
C GLU A 138 -18.26 37.60 30.52
N ARG A 139 -19.43 36.97 30.72
CA ARG A 139 -20.57 37.59 31.41
C ARG A 139 -20.29 37.84 32.89
N GLU A 140 -19.62 36.92 33.57
CA GLU A 140 -19.20 37.10 34.97
C GLU A 140 -18.18 38.24 35.09
N GLN A 141 -17.23 38.30 34.16
CA GLN A 141 -16.25 39.39 34.12
C GLN A 141 -16.92 40.75 33.87
N GLU A 142 -17.88 40.82 32.94
CA GLU A 142 -18.65 42.05 32.69
C GLU A 142 -19.41 42.52 33.94
N GLN A 143 -20.08 41.60 34.64
CA GLN A 143 -20.79 41.92 35.88
C GLN A 143 -19.83 42.41 36.97
N TRP A 144 -18.67 41.77 37.12
CA TRP A 144 -17.65 42.19 38.06
C TRP A 144 -17.10 43.58 37.73
N GLU A 145 -16.85 43.88 36.46
CA GLU A 145 -16.39 45.20 36.02
C GLU A 145 -17.43 46.29 36.34
N ASP A 146 -18.71 46.03 36.10
CA ASP A 146 -19.81 46.93 36.44
C ASP A 146 -19.94 47.14 37.96
N GLU A 147 -19.88 46.07 38.75
CA GLU A 147 -19.94 46.15 40.23
C GLU A 147 -18.77 46.96 40.80
N VAL A 148 -17.55 46.74 40.29
CA VAL A 148 -16.35 47.49 40.70
C VAL A 148 -16.47 48.96 40.30
N ALA A 149 -16.97 49.24 39.10
CA ALA A 149 -17.21 50.61 38.64
C ALA A 149 -18.23 51.34 39.55
N VAL A 150 -19.31 50.67 39.94
CA VAL A 150 -20.31 51.22 40.87
C VAL A 150 -19.73 51.40 42.26
N SER A 151 -19.04 50.39 42.81
CA SER A 151 -18.40 50.46 44.14
C SER A 151 -17.41 51.61 44.26
N ARG A 152 -16.57 51.82 43.24
CA ARG A 152 -15.57 52.91 43.23
C ARG A 152 -16.14 54.29 42.91
N SER A 153 -17.32 54.37 42.31
CA SER A 153 -17.98 55.64 41.97
C SER A 153 -18.94 56.18 43.04
N GLN A 154 -19.03 55.52 44.22
CA GLN A 154 -19.85 55.98 45.35
C GLN A 154 -19.35 57.32 45.97
N GLY A 155 -18.16 57.79 45.63
CA GLY A 155 -17.79 59.21 45.79
C GLY A 155 -18.15 59.99 44.53
N GLN A 156 -19.00 61.02 44.64
CA GLN A 156 -19.55 61.80 43.51
C GLN A 156 -18.51 62.38 42.51
N PHE A 157 -17.21 62.29 42.80
CA PHE A 157 -16.13 62.79 41.96
C PHE A 157 -15.78 61.92 40.74
N PHE A 158 -16.09 60.62 40.72
CA PHE A 158 -15.52 59.69 39.71
C PHE A 158 -16.54 59.01 38.78
N GLN A 159 -17.82 59.40 38.81
CA GLN A 159 -18.88 58.77 38.00
C GLN A 159 -18.66 58.83 36.48
N SER A 160 -17.86 59.78 35.98
CA SER A 160 -17.57 59.90 34.54
C SER A 160 -16.34 59.12 34.07
N LEU A 161 -15.49 58.63 34.99
CA LEU A 161 -14.22 57.97 34.65
C LEU A 161 -14.35 56.47 34.40
N TYR A 162 -15.30 55.81 35.07
CA TYR A 162 -15.51 54.35 35.01
C TYR A 162 -16.70 53.94 34.15
N GLN A 163 -17.23 54.81 33.28
CA GLN A 163 -18.31 54.43 32.37
C GLN A 163 -17.83 53.32 31.42
N THR A 164 -18.44 52.15 31.57
CA THR A 164 -18.26 50.95 30.76
C THR A 164 -18.78 51.18 29.33
N LYS A 165 -18.11 52.05 28.57
CA LYS A 165 -18.41 52.26 27.15
C LYS A 165 -18.15 50.95 26.41
N LYS A 166 -19.25 50.38 25.89
CA LYS A 166 -19.35 49.29 24.91
C LYS A 166 -18.00 48.92 24.29
N LYS A 167 -17.60 47.67 24.56
CA LYS A 167 -16.45 46.96 24.01
C LYS A 167 -16.28 47.25 22.50
N ARG A 168 -15.44 48.23 22.16
CA ARG A 168 -14.40 47.96 21.16
C ARG A 168 -13.44 46.98 21.84
N PRO A 169 -12.74 46.09 21.14
CA PRO A 169 -11.61 45.39 21.75
C PRO A 169 -10.61 46.46 22.25
N VAL A 170 -10.72 46.84 23.53
CA VAL A 170 -9.96 47.95 24.11
C VAL A 170 -8.58 47.41 24.41
N GLY A 171 -7.58 47.93 23.70
CA GLY A 171 -6.18 47.66 24.00
C GLY A 171 -5.27 47.63 22.78
N MET A 172 -5.76 47.17 21.62
CA MET A 172 -4.90 47.10 20.44
C MET A 172 -4.94 48.41 19.66
N SER A 173 -3.90 49.22 19.81
CA SER A 173 -3.53 50.17 18.76
C SER A 173 -3.35 49.40 17.45
N ALA A 174 -3.57 50.05 16.30
CA ALA A 174 -3.32 49.43 14.99
C ALA A 174 -1.91 48.81 14.91
N GLU A 175 -0.96 49.38 15.66
CA GLU A 175 0.41 48.88 15.84
C GLU A 175 0.46 47.56 16.62
N GLN A 176 -0.28 47.38 17.71
CA GLN A 176 -0.31 46.11 18.43
C GLN A 176 -1.05 45.01 17.66
N LEU A 177 -2.02 45.39 16.81
CA LEU A 177 -2.68 44.44 15.92
C LEU A 177 -1.74 43.99 14.80
N GLN A 178 -0.94 44.91 14.24
CA GLN A 178 0.15 44.58 13.33
C GLN A 178 1.23 43.75 14.01
N GLU A 179 1.66 44.11 15.22
CA GLU A 179 2.68 43.37 15.97
C GLU A 179 2.21 41.95 16.31
N ARG A 180 0.93 41.77 16.68
CA ARG A 180 0.36 40.43 16.83
C ARG A 180 0.28 39.70 15.50
N ALA A 181 -0.20 40.33 14.43
CA ALA A 181 -0.24 39.73 13.10
C ALA A 181 1.16 39.29 12.63
N ASP A 182 2.18 40.10 12.92
CA ASP A 182 3.57 39.80 12.59
C ASP A 182 4.16 38.73 13.51
N LYS A 183 3.77 38.69 14.79
CA LYS A 183 4.07 37.56 15.71
C LYS A 183 3.40 36.26 15.30
N VAL A 184 2.28 36.28 14.55
CA VAL A 184 1.70 35.04 13.96
C VAL A 184 2.36 34.70 12.62
N LYS A 185 2.82 35.70 11.86
CA LYS A 185 3.56 35.48 10.60
C LYS A 185 4.97 34.96 10.82
N GLN A 186 5.66 35.34 11.90
CA GLN A 186 7.01 34.86 12.20
C GLN A 186 7.12 33.35 12.37
N PRO A 187 6.30 32.69 13.20
CA PRO A 187 6.30 31.23 13.29
C PRO A 187 5.80 30.60 11.99
N ALA A 188 4.82 31.21 11.30
CA ALA A 188 4.40 30.72 9.99
C ALA A 188 5.55 30.75 8.96
N LYS A 189 6.40 31.78 8.98
CA LYS A 189 7.59 31.85 8.09
C LYS A 189 8.64 30.80 8.44
N SER A 190 8.88 30.50 9.72
CA SER A 190 9.83 29.46 10.12
C SER A 190 9.34 28.05 9.81
N GLU A 191 8.03 27.81 9.87
CA GLU A 191 7.42 26.54 9.43
C GLU A 191 7.46 26.38 7.91
N LEU A 192 7.31 27.49 7.17
CA LEU A 192 7.43 27.52 5.70
C LEU A 192 8.88 27.29 5.21
N THR A 193 9.90 27.58 6.02
CA THR A 193 11.33 27.38 5.69
C THR A 193 11.94 26.13 6.33
N SER A 194 11.11 25.15 6.71
CA SER A 194 11.61 23.91 7.30
C SER A 194 12.45 23.09 6.29
N TRP A 195 13.61 22.61 6.75
CA TRP A 195 14.55 21.81 5.96
C TRP A 195 13.89 20.53 5.40
N VAL A 196 12.93 19.99 6.15
CA VAL A 196 12.12 18.82 5.74
C VAL A 196 11.35 19.10 4.44
N ARG A 197 10.78 20.29 4.28
CA ARG A 197 10.02 20.67 3.08
C ARG A 197 10.93 20.82 1.87
N TYR A 198 12.15 21.34 2.06
CA TYR A 198 13.17 21.39 1.02
C TYR A 198 13.58 19.99 0.53
N TYR A 199 13.81 19.04 1.45
CA TYR A 199 14.11 17.66 1.07
C TYR A 199 12.91 16.96 0.41
N LEU A 200 11.68 17.23 0.88
CA LEU A 200 10.47 16.67 0.29
C LEU A 200 10.25 17.16 -1.15
N TYR A 201 10.38 18.46 -1.39
CA TYR A 201 10.29 19.00 -2.75
C TYR A 201 11.47 18.58 -3.62
N GLY A 202 12.68 18.49 -3.06
CA GLY A 202 13.85 17.96 -3.77
C GLY A 202 13.69 16.49 -4.16
N PHE A 203 13.14 15.66 -3.27
CA PHE A 203 12.83 14.26 -3.55
C PHE A 203 11.74 14.13 -4.60
N LEU A 204 10.66 14.92 -4.50
CA LEU A 204 9.59 14.92 -5.49
C LEU A 204 10.08 15.36 -6.88
N ALA A 205 10.93 16.39 -6.93
CA ALA A 205 11.60 16.82 -8.16
C ALA A 205 12.49 15.72 -8.74
N PHE A 206 13.24 15.02 -7.88
CA PHE A 206 14.11 13.93 -8.28
C PHE A 206 13.33 12.75 -8.87
N VAL A 207 12.23 12.34 -8.24
CA VAL A 207 11.35 11.28 -8.75
C VAL A 207 10.78 11.67 -10.12
N LEU A 208 10.33 12.92 -10.28
CA LEU A 208 9.85 13.43 -11.56
C LEU A 208 10.92 13.41 -12.65
N ILE A 209 12.15 13.83 -12.34
CA ILE A 209 13.26 13.80 -13.29
C ILE A 209 13.62 12.36 -13.66
N ALA A 210 13.61 11.44 -12.70
CA ALA A 210 13.87 10.02 -12.95
C ALA A 210 12.78 9.41 -13.86
N GLU A 211 11.52 9.74 -13.62
CA GLU A 211 10.38 9.27 -14.43
C GLU A 211 10.47 9.80 -15.87
N VAL A 212 10.79 11.08 -16.06
CA VAL A 212 11.04 11.67 -17.39
C VAL A 212 12.20 10.97 -18.10
N LEU A 213 13.28 10.64 -17.41
CA LEU A 213 14.41 9.92 -18.01
C LEU A 213 14.02 8.49 -18.43
N THR A 214 13.16 7.81 -17.66
CA THR A 214 12.65 6.48 -18.03
C THR A 214 11.62 6.52 -19.16
N ASP A 215 10.83 7.58 -19.24
CA ASP A 215 9.84 7.79 -20.31
C ASP A 215 10.54 8.14 -21.63
N LEU A 216 11.58 8.98 -21.59
CA LEU A 216 12.46 9.27 -22.74
C LEU A 216 13.22 8.05 -23.27
N GLN A 217 13.41 7.01 -22.45
CA GLN A 217 14.03 5.74 -22.87
C GLN A 217 13.01 4.72 -23.37
N SER A 218 11.71 4.96 -23.20
CA SER A 218 10.64 4.05 -23.60
C SER A 218 10.13 4.38 -25.01
N ASP A 219 9.85 3.35 -25.81
CA ASP A 219 9.60 3.42 -27.26
C ASP A 219 8.20 3.97 -27.65
N ALA A 220 7.54 4.71 -26.75
CA ALA A 220 6.19 5.24 -26.93
C ALA A 220 6.09 6.70 -26.39
N PRO A 221 6.61 7.69 -27.12
CA PRO A 221 6.66 9.08 -26.66
C PRO A 221 5.27 9.69 -26.67
N SER A 222 4.65 9.82 -25.50
CA SER A 222 3.40 10.55 -25.36
C SER A 222 3.72 12.04 -25.16
N ALA A 223 3.75 12.79 -26.27
CA ALA A 223 4.14 14.20 -26.29
C ALA A 223 3.37 15.10 -25.30
N LEU A 224 2.17 14.69 -24.89
CA LEU A 224 1.35 15.38 -23.90
C LEU A 224 1.90 15.22 -22.47
N GLN A 225 2.44 14.05 -22.14
CA GLN A 225 3.03 13.73 -20.85
C GLN A 225 4.38 14.43 -20.68
N ASP A 226 5.20 14.47 -21.73
CA ASP A 226 6.44 15.25 -21.76
C ASP A 226 6.20 16.76 -21.54
N VAL A 227 5.16 17.32 -22.16
CA VAL A 227 4.76 18.72 -21.94
C VAL A 227 4.28 18.95 -20.51
N LEU A 228 3.54 18.01 -19.93
CA LEU A 228 3.08 18.10 -18.55
C LEU A 228 4.25 18.06 -17.56
N TYR A 229 5.21 17.16 -17.77
CA TYR A 229 6.38 17.04 -16.90
C TYR A 229 7.34 18.23 -17.04
N THR A 230 7.58 18.70 -18.26
CA THR A 230 8.41 19.90 -18.48
C THR A 230 7.77 21.14 -17.85
N LEU A 231 6.45 21.32 -17.98
CA LEU A 231 5.71 22.37 -17.30
C LEU A 231 5.85 22.24 -15.78
N LEU A 232 5.71 21.03 -15.23
CA LEU A 232 5.80 20.80 -13.79
C LEU A 232 7.22 21.08 -13.26
N VAL A 233 8.27 20.71 -13.99
CA VAL A 233 9.67 21.03 -13.66
C VAL A 233 9.90 22.55 -13.71
N VAL A 234 9.35 23.26 -14.70
CA VAL A 234 9.44 24.72 -14.79
C VAL A 234 8.71 25.37 -13.60
N VAL A 235 7.52 24.91 -13.25
CA VAL A 235 6.75 25.43 -12.09
C VAL A 235 7.50 25.16 -10.79
N LEU A 236 8.08 23.98 -10.60
CA LEU A 236 8.90 23.68 -9.43
C LEU A 236 10.16 24.57 -9.38
N GLY A 237 10.83 24.75 -10.52
CA GLY A 237 12.02 25.60 -10.62
C GLY A 237 11.73 27.08 -10.31
N VAL A 238 10.61 27.62 -10.83
CA VAL A 238 10.14 28.97 -10.52
C VAL A 238 9.77 29.10 -9.04
N THR A 239 9.11 28.10 -8.48
CA THR A 239 8.73 28.08 -7.05
C THR A 239 9.97 28.08 -6.17
N ALA A 240 10.93 27.19 -6.43
CA ALA A 240 12.21 27.14 -5.70
C ALA A 240 13.06 28.42 -5.88
N TYR A 241 13.04 29.03 -7.07
CA TYR A 241 13.73 30.29 -7.32
C TYR A 241 13.06 31.46 -6.57
N SER A 242 11.72 31.49 -6.51
CA SER A 242 10.97 32.50 -5.76
C SER A 242 11.24 32.41 -4.25
N GLU A 243 11.34 31.20 -3.71
CA GLU A 243 11.74 30.95 -2.32
C GLU A 243 13.16 31.46 -2.06
N ARG A 244 14.12 31.19 -2.96
CA ARG A 244 15.49 31.71 -2.84
C ARG A 244 15.56 33.23 -2.87
N LYS A 245 14.68 33.88 -3.64
CA LYS A 245 14.60 35.35 -3.72
C LYS A 245 13.90 35.97 -2.52
N ALA A 246 12.98 35.24 -1.88
CA ALA A 246 12.34 35.64 -0.62
C ALA A 246 13.24 35.45 0.62
N LEU A 247 14.30 34.62 0.49
CA LEU A 247 15.32 34.38 1.50
C LEU A 247 16.51 35.37 1.46
N ARG A 248 16.59 36.24 0.43
CA ARG A 248 17.56 37.36 0.35
C ARG A 248 16.89 38.67 0.70
#